data_AF-A0ABD4SDL6-F1
#
_entry.id   AF-A0ABD4SDL6-F1
#
_cell.length_a   1.000
_cell.length_b   1.000
_cell.length_c   1.000
_cell.angle_alpha   90.00
_cell.angle_beta   90.00
_cell.angle_gamma   90.00
#
_symmetry.space_group_name_H-M   'P 1'
#
loop_
_entity.id
_entity.type
_entity.pdbx_description
1 polymer ?
#
loop_
_entity_poly.entity_id
_entity_poly.type
_entity_poly.pdbx_seq_one_letter_code
_entity_poly.pdbx_strand_id
1 'polypeptide(L)'
;MDTKEAIYVNKSLLELFGCELSSEFYDYYGQSLLNLISPGDQARVKEEFTDFVESAVDEERFRGDCQILTADARTLRVFCDMKYSVNQRYGALVHISFVLN
;
A
#
# COMPACT_ATOMS: atom_id res chain seq x y z
N MET A 1 -8.29 -0.44 -18.82
CA MET A 1 -7.39 0.66 -18.47
C MET A 1 -6.52 0.16 -17.35
N ASP A 2 -5.21 0.07 -17.56
CA ASP A 2 -4.26 -0.27 -16.49
C ASP A 2 -4.30 0.82 -15.42
N THR A 3 -5.13 0.61 -14.39
CA THR A 3 -5.04 1.39 -13.16
C THR A 3 -3.76 0.99 -12.46
N LYS A 4 -2.66 1.65 -12.82
CA LYS A 4 -1.43 1.61 -12.04
C LYS A 4 -1.77 2.21 -10.67
N GLU A 5 -1.79 1.39 -9.63
CA GLU A 5 -1.93 1.84 -8.25
C GLU A 5 -0.82 2.86 -7.96
N ALA A 6 -1.17 4.13 -7.79
CA ALA A 6 -0.20 5.19 -7.52
C ALA A 6 0.15 5.16 -6.02
N ILE A 7 1.08 4.28 -5.64
CA ILE A 7 1.54 4.15 -4.26
C ILE A 7 2.58 5.24 -4.01
N TYR A 8 2.25 6.21 -3.17
CA TYR A 8 3.24 7.16 -2.65
C TYR A 8 4.05 6.47 -1.55
N VAL A 9 5.37 6.51 -1.67
CA VAL A 9 6.29 5.83 -0.76
C VAL A 9 7.11 6.86 0.00
N ASN A 10 7.11 6.77 1.33
CA ASN A 10 7.89 7.67 2.17
C ASN A 10 9.35 7.17 2.33
N LYS A 11 10.24 8.08 2.74
CA LYS A 11 11.68 7.80 2.89
C LYS A 11 11.97 6.64 3.86
N SER A 12 11.21 6.53 4.95
CA SER A 12 11.39 5.47 5.95
C SER A 12 11.10 4.07 5.38
N LEU A 13 10.11 3.95 4.50
CA LEU A 13 9.83 2.69 3.82
C LEU A 13 10.91 2.37 2.78
N LEU A 14 11.43 3.37 2.06
CA LEU A 14 12.58 3.18 1.16
C LEU A 14 13.80 2.65 1.92
N GLU A 15 14.14 3.27 3.05
CA GLU A 15 15.26 2.87 3.91
C GLU A 15 15.10 1.43 4.44
N LEU A 16 13.88 1.03 4.80
CA LEU A 16 13.58 -0.34 5.24
C LEU A 16 13.84 -1.39 4.15
N PHE A 17 13.58 -1.03 2.89
CA PHE A 17 13.79 -1.88 1.73
C PHE A 17 15.18 -1.69 1.10
N GLY A 18 16.05 -0.88 1.71
CA GLY A 18 17.38 -0.57 1.18
C GLY A 18 17.34 0.15 -0.17
N CYS A 19 16.25 0.86 -0.47
CA CYS A 19 16.06 1.61 -1.70
C CYS A 19 16.48 3.08 -1.51
N GLU A 20 17.17 3.64 -2.48
CA GLU A 20 17.46 5.08 -2.54
C GLU A 20 16.35 5.84 -3.27
N LEU A 21 15.71 5.18 -4.25
CA LEU A 21 14.67 5.76 -5.10
C LEU A 21 13.36 4.97 -5.01
N SER A 22 12.23 5.66 -5.21
CA SER A 22 10.92 5.00 -5.26
C SER A 22 10.78 4.01 -6.41
N SER A 23 11.49 4.21 -7.53
CA SER A 23 11.52 3.27 -8.64
C SER A 23 12.09 1.91 -8.25
N GLU A 24 13.15 1.89 -7.44
CA GLU A 24 13.77 0.65 -6.95
C GLU A 24 12.79 -0.10 -6.04
N PHE A 25 12.09 0.63 -5.19
CA PHE A 25 11.03 0.07 -4.36
C PHE A 25 9.89 -0.53 -5.19
N TYR A 26 9.48 0.14 -6.29
CA TYR A 26 8.48 -0.37 -7.22
C TYR A 26 8.93 -1.64 -7.95
N ASP A 27 10.21 -1.80 -8.23
CA ASP A 27 10.75 -3.03 -8.83
C ASP A 27 10.61 -4.25 -7.88
N TYR A 28 10.62 -4.04 -6.56
CA TYR A 28 10.51 -5.14 -5.58
C TYR A 28 9.15 -5.82 -5.55
N TYR A 29 8.06 -5.06 -5.56
CA TYR A 29 6.71 -5.61 -5.47
C TYR A 29 5.97 -5.54 -6.83
N GLY A 30 6.59 -4.96 -7.85
CA GLY A 30 6.05 -4.92 -9.21
C GLY A 30 4.78 -4.07 -9.32
N GLN A 31 3.74 -4.63 -9.96
CA GLN A 31 2.53 -3.87 -10.31
C GLN A 31 1.40 -3.93 -9.27
N SER A 32 1.58 -4.59 -8.12
CA SER A 32 0.51 -4.75 -7.13
C SER A 32 1.00 -4.65 -5.70
N LEU A 33 0.32 -3.81 -4.91
CA LEU A 33 0.57 -3.69 -3.47
C LEU A 33 0.49 -5.03 -2.72
N LEU A 34 -0.32 -5.99 -3.19
CA LEU A 34 -0.45 -7.30 -2.54
C LEU A 34 0.87 -8.07 -2.50
N ASN A 35 1.80 -7.80 -3.42
CA ASN A 35 3.13 -8.41 -3.42
C ASN A 35 4.00 -7.91 -2.26
N LEU A 36 3.68 -6.75 -1.68
CA LEU A 36 4.31 -6.24 -0.45
C LEU A 36 3.77 -6.95 0.80
N ILE A 37 2.52 -7.43 0.75
CA ILE A 37 1.85 -8.06 1.89
C ILE A 37 2.34 -9.50 2.06
N SER A 38 2.57 -9.92 3.30
CA SER A 38 2.98 -11.29 3.60
C SER A 38 1.91 -12.28 3.12
N PRO A 39 2.28 -13.47 2.64
CA PRO A 39 1.31 -14.45 2.13
C PRO A 39 0.19 -14.80 3.11
N GLY A 40 0.46 -14.73 4.42
CA GLY A 40 -0.54 -14.99 5.47
C GLY A 40 -1.60 -13.90 5.61
N ASP A 41 -1.29 -12.66 5.24
CA ASP A 41 -2.21 -11.52 5.33
C ASP A 41 -2.82 -11.12 3.98
N GLN A 42 -2.31 -11.62 2.85
CA GLN A 42 -2.73 -11.20 1.50
C GLN A 42 -4.23 -11.31 1.25
N ALA A 43 -4.86 -12.44 1.60
CA ALA A 43 -6.28 -12.65 1.34
C ALA A 43 -7.15 -11.67 2.12
N ARG A 44 -6.85 -11.51 3.42
CA ARG A 44 -7.56 -10.60 4.31
C ARG A 44 -7.39 -9.14 3.88
N VAL A 45 -6.16 -8.71 3.63
CA VAL A 45 -5.87 -7.32 3.22
C VAL A 45 -6.54 -7.00 1.88
N LYS A 46 -6.54 -7.94 0.94
CA LYS A 46 -7.25 -7.77 -0.34
C LYS A 46 -8.76 -7.57 -0.12
N GLU A 47 -9.38 -8.39 0.72
CA GLU A 47 -10.81 -8.29 1.05
C GLU A 47 -11.11 -6.94 1.71
N GLU A 48 -10.41 -6.61 2.79
CA GLU A 48 -10.57 -5.34 3.52
C GLU A 48 -10.39 -4.11 2.61
N PHE A 49 -9.41 -4.14 1.71
CA PHE A 49 -9.15 -3.01 0.82
C PHE A 49 -10.21 -2.89 -0.29
N THR A 50 -10.69 -4.02 -0.80
CA THR A 50 -11.76 -4.04 -1.80
C THR A 50 -13.04 -3.48 -1.19
N ASP A 51 -13.44 -3.99 -0.03
CA ASP A 51 -14.64 -3.55 0.70
C ASP A 51 -14.56 -2.06 1.05
N PHE A 52 -13.38 -1.58 1.50
CA PHE A 52 -13.16 -0.17 1.75
C PHE A 52 -13.33 0.67 0.48
N VAL A 53 -12.64 0.33 -0.61
CA VAL A 53 -12.70 1.13 -1.85
C VAL A 53 -14.09 1.13 -2.48
N GLU A 54 -14.84 0.03 -2.38
CA GLU A 54 -16.21 -0.06 -2.90
C GLU A 54 -17.22 0.78 -2.11
N SER A 55 -16.97 0.99 -0.81
CA SER A 55 -17.87 1.76 0.07
C SER A 55 -17.38 3.18 0.37
N ALA A 56 -16.13 3.50 0.04
CA ALA A 56 -15.48 4.75 0.43
C ALA A 56 -16.13 5.98 -0.20
N VAL A 57 -16.33 7.00 0.64
CA VAL A 57 -16.66 8.36 0.18
C VAL A 57 -15.40 9.23 0.09
N ASP A 58 -15.50 10.37 -0.59
CA ASP A 58 -14.39 11.31 -0.73
C ASP A 58 -13.78 11.67 0.63
N GLU A 59 -12.45 11.69 0.68
CA GLU A 59 -11.62 11.92 1.88
C GLU A 59 -11.69 10.84 2.99
N GLU A 60 -12.38 9.73 2.77
CA GLU A 60 -12.49 8.66 3.76
C GLU A 60 -11.16 7.94 4.01
N ARG A 61 -11.00 7.42 5.23
CA ARG A 61 -9.78 6.73 5.67
C ARG A 61 -10.06 5.33 6.19
N PHE A 62 -9.23 4.40 5.76
CA PHE A 62 -9.12 3.06 6.34
C PHE A 62 -7.84 2.95 7.14
N ARG A 63 -7.92 2.27 8.28
CA ARG A 63 -6.80 2.01 9.17
C ARG A 63 -6.83 0.56 9.58
N GLY A 64 -5.75 -0.15 9.31
CA GLY A 64 -5.64 -1.56 9.63
C GLY A 64 -4.18 -1.96 9.78
N ASP A 65 -3.95 -3.08 10.43
CA ASP A 65 -2.63 -3.66 10.55
C ASP A 65 -2.43 -4.82 9.57
N CYS A 66 -1.23 -4.94 9.03
CA CYS A 66 -0.85 -6.04 8.18
C CYS A 66 0.62 -6.37 8.35
N GLN A 67 1.01 -7.52 7.84
CA GLN A 67 2.39 -7.92 7.72
C GLN A 67 2.90 -7.64 6.32
N ILE A 68 4.06 -7.00 6.20
CA ILE A 68 4.77 -6.83 4.93
C ILE A 68 5.95 -7.78 4.82
N LEU A 69 6.23 -8.26 3.61
CA LEU A 69 7.41 -9.03 3.26
C LEU A 69 8.50 -8.07 2.76
N THR A 70 9.62 -8.04 3.47
CA THR A 70 10.77 -7.20 3.13
C THR A 70 11.72 -7.89 2.15
N ALA A 71 12.61 -7.12 1.53
CA ALA A 71 13.58 -7.60 0.54
C ALA A 71 14.52 -8.70 1.06
N ASP A 72 14.77 -8.75 2.37
CA ASP A 72 15.59 -9.79 3.02
C ASP A 72 14.76 -10.98 3.54
N ALA A 73 13.52 -11.11 3.05
CA ALA A 73 12.56 -12.16 3.39
C ALA A 73 12.08 -12.16 4.85
N ARG A 74 12.28 -11.06 5.60
CA ARG A 74 11.64 -10.90 6.91
C ARG A 74 10.21 -10.38 6.77
N THR A 75 9.38 -10.77 7.73
CA THR A 75 8.02 -10.27 7.86
C THR A 75 7.95 -9.22 8.97
N LEU A 76 7.38 -8.06 8.68
CA LEU A 76 7.23 -6.97 9.65
C LEU A 76 5.77 -6.58 9.80
N ARG A 77 5.31 -6.42 11.05
CA ARG A 77 3.99 -5.87 11.33
C ARG A 77 4.05 -4.36 11.13
N VAL A 78 3.15 -3.84 10.30
CA VAL A 78 3.01 -2.42 10.01
C VAL A 78 1.56 -2.00 10.21
N PHE A 79 1.38 -0.72 10.50
CA PHE A 79 0.07 -0.09 10.47
C PHE A 79 -0.12 0.60 9.13
N CYS A 80 -1.20 0.25 8.44
CA CYS A 80 -1.59 0.82 7.15
C CYS A 80 -2.60 1.94 7.40
N ASP A 81 -2.30 3.17 6.96
CA ASP A 81 -3.25 4.28 6.84
C ASP A 81 -3.52 4.52 5.36
N MET A 82 -4.75 4.26 4.95
CA MET A 82 -5.23 4.50 3.59
C MET A 82 -6.16 5.68 3.57
N LYS A 83 -6.06 6.50 2.53
CA LYS A 83 -6.99 7.59 2.26
C LYS A 83 -7.53 7.47 0.85
N TYR A 84 -8.85 7.38 0.72
CA TYR A 84 -9.56 7.53 -0.53
C TYR A 84 -9.85 9.02 -0.80
N SER A 85 -9.71 9.46 -2.04
CA SER A 85 -10.07 10.82 -2.44
C SER A 85 -10.49 10.86 -3.91
N VAL A 86 -11.39 11.76 -4.25
CA VAL A 86 -11.89 11.95 -5.61
C VAL A 86 -11.27 13.21 -6.21
N ASN A 87 -10.38 13.01 -7.19
CA ASN A 87 -9.76 14.10 -7.92
C ASN A 87 -10.52 14.40 -9.22
N GLN A 88 -10.81 15.68 -9.47
CA GLN A 88 -11.55 16.10 -10.68
C GLN A 88 -10.86 15.76 -12.01
N ARG A 89 -9.53 15.63 -12.03
CA ARG A 89 -8.74 15.34 -13.23
C ARG A 89 -8.42 13.86 -13.38
N TYR A 90 -8.21 13.16 -12.27
CA TYR A 90 -7.67 11.79 -12.26
C TYR A 90 -8.65 10.73 -11.77
N GLY A 91 -9.84 11.14 -11.30
CA GLY A 91 -10.82 10.22 -10.71
C GLY A 91 -10.45 9.82 -9.28
N ALA A 92 -10.84 8.60 -8.89
CA ALA A 92 -10.54 8.06 -7.58
C ALA A 92 -9.02 7.86 -7.38
N LEU A 93 -8.51 8.33 -6.25
CA LEU A 93 -7.13 8.20 -5.81
C LEU A 93 -7.10 7.52 -4.44
N VAL A 94 -6.23 6.52 -4.30
CA VAL A 94 -5.97 5.83 -3.04
C VAL A 94 -4.54 6.13 -2.63
N HIS A 95 -4.38 6.81 -1.49
CA HIS A 95 -3.08 7.02 -0.86
C HIS A 95 -2.90 5.98 0.22
N ILE A 96 -1.74 5.31 0.25
CA ILE A 96 -1.45 4.25 1.21
C ILE A 96 -0.15 4.61 1.92
N SER A 97 -0.16 4.56 3.24
CA SER A 97 1.01 4.80 4.09
C SER A 97 1.22 3.63 5.03
N PHE A 98 2.45 3.12 5.07
CA PHE A 98 2.87 2.13 6.05
C PHE A 98 3.64 2.82 7.17
N VAL A 99 3.15 2.66 8.40
CA VAL A 99 3.77 3.17 9.61
C VAL A 99 4.41 1.98 10.34
N LEU A 100 5.72 2.08 10.54
CA LEU A 100 6.47 1.14 11.38
C LEU A 100 6.25 1.52 12.85
N ASN A 101 6.02 0.52 13.70
CA ASN A 101 6.02 0.69 15.15
C ASN A 101 7.45 0.70 15.69
#